data_AF-A0AA38NQM5-F1
#
_entry.id   AF-A0AA38NQM5-F1
#
_cell.length_a   1.000
_cell.length_b   1.000
_cell.length_c   1.000
_cell.angle_alpha   90.00
_cell.angle_beta   90.00
_cell.angle_gamma   90.00
#
_symmetry.space_group_name_H-M   'P 1'
#
loop_
_entity.id
_entity.type
_entity.pdbx_description
1 polymer ?
#
loop_
_entity_poly.entity_id
_entity_poly.type
_entity_poly.pdbx_seq_one_letter_code
_entity_poly.pdbx_strand_id
1 'polypeptide(L)'
;MPRLWQEGDPYKFSPKRRGDPWEESMRRVDLYDDEMCRGWKEDVDTLLVFAGLFSAAVTAFVIESYKWLQPNNFNTNSILQMLQQIALQSNVQLSTSNSSNSNNFSSASAVRINSVWFLSLIFSLSTVLLGILCKQWLREHRRDTPCSSSKEALELRQLRFESLEQWGIPALLASLPLILQLALVLFFYGILDLLWSLNFVVAAICTAAAAISVSIPLLTTILPAYHLFKFPSFIDEDEVHICPYKSPQAWLFYKLVTFLPWNRHNPFQSWASSDLFLLRNHSPLKRVQLHSVFLLRGLRWMVKTFCDSSIMANHMFHCFQNLPVDVAAFATGRTGELSRDAIYYHFFKISAWDLDLGKFLAELFLRQINSPGHSGRAVGDALKSFWNLAVLDFVGDGQEPQLHMEFLQQIIATIRCYCAEDRITLFDMNPLMIVCRDLWRHPDPTVRQQSVAIVDDFEAWIARTNEELQREFIPSFASSVTDTIYSEDERTPSSALILSEKGRAFIKLLDSHLATQNIDLDKYSLQEVPMSWQEAKAKVLRLSGMPPDFFEEVSFGSHIPAPNNAEGSLVASDSHTVG
;
A
#
# COMPACT_ATOMS: atom_id res chain seq x y z
N MET A 1 -3.83 37.13 -21.86
CA MET A 1 -3.95 35.82 -21.17
C MET A 1 -3.20 35.88 -19.85
N PRO A 2 -3.68 35.21 -18.79
CA PRO A 2 -2.94 35.11 -17.55
C PRO A 2 -1.62 34.34 -17.76
N ARG A 3 -0.62 34.60 -16.93
CA ARG A 3 0.62 33.80 -16.92
C ARG A 3 0.26 32.38 -16.48
N LEU A 4 0.49 31.39 -17.35
CA LEU A 4 0.24 29.98 -17.07
C LEU A 4 1.06 29.50 -15.86
N TRP A 5 0.44 28.71 -14.99
CA TRP A 5 1.17 28.06 -13.89
C TRP A 5 2.11 27.01 -14.45
N GLN A 6 3.38 27.06 -14.07
CA GLN A 6 4.41 26.12 -14.51
C GLN A 6 5.01 25.36 -13.33
N GLU A 7 5.67 24.25 -13.63
CA GLU A 7 6.45 23.52 -12.64
C GLU A 7 7.51 24.43 -12.00
N GLY A 8 7.57 24.44 -10.67
CA GLY A 8 8.47 25.30 -9.90
C GLY A 8 7.87 26.62 -9.40
N ASP A 9 6.71 27.04 -9.90
CA ASP A 9 5.96 28.17 -9.30
C ASP A 9 5.47 27.81 -7.87
N PRO A 10 5.25 28.76 -6.95
CA PRO A 10 4.71 28.47 -5.62
C PRO A 10 3.26 27.93 -5.70
N TYR A 11 2.95 26.88 -4.95
CA TYR A 11 1.60 26.28 -4.94
C TYR A 11 0.55 27.22 -4.32
N LYS A 12 -0.59 27.38 -4.99
CA LYS A 12 -1.71 28.23 -4.53
C LYS A 12 -2.71 27.47 -3.66
N PHE A 13 -3.00 26.22 -4.00
CA PHE A 13 -3.97 25.35 -3.33
C PHE A 13 -3.29 24.23 -2.55
N SER A 14 -2.00 24.39 -2.22
CA SER A 14 -1.31 23.36 -1.43
C SER A 14 -2.04 23.05 -0.12
N PRO A 15 -2.02 21.77 0.32
CA PRO A 15 -2.57 21.39 1.60
C PRO A 15 -2.08 22.28 2.73
N LYS A 16 -2.99 22.64 3.65
CA LYS A 16 -2.65 23.51 4.77
C LYS A 16 -1.77 22.76 5.77
N ARG A 17 -0.61 23.33 6.08
CA ARG A 17 0.28 22.81 7.12
C ARG A 17 -0.39 22.94 8.49
N ARG A 18 -0.61 21.81 9.16
CA ARG A 18 -1.08 21.75 10.56
C ARG A 18 0.04 21.18 11.42
N GLY A 19 0.55 21.96 12.38
CA GLY A 19 1.65 21.54 13.26
C GLY A 19 2.95 21.22 12.52
N ASP A 20 3.85 20.51 13.19
CA ASP A 20 5.03 19.96 12.54
C ASP A 20 4.69 18.67 11.78
N PRO A 21 4.88 18.61 10.45
CA PRO A 21 4.49 17.46 9.65
C PRO A 21 5.21 16.17 10.03
N TRP A 22 6.49 16.28 10.42
CA TRP A 22 7.27 15.13 10.83
C TRP A 22 6.81 14.60 12.19
N GLU A 23 6.58 15.48 13.16
CA GLU A 23 6.04 15.11 14.46
C GLU A 23 4.66 14.43 14.34
N GLU A 24 3.74 14.99 13.57
CA GLU A 24 2.40 14.41 13.41
C GLU A 24 2.40 13.10 12.60
N SER A 25 3.28 12.99 11.59
CA SER A 25 3.48 11.73 10.86
C SER A 25 4.03 10.65 11.79
N MET A 26 5.07 10.97 12.56
CA MET A 26 5.66 10.04 13.52
C MET A 26 4.69 9.65 14.62
N ARG A 27 3.88 10.59 15.13
CA ARG A 27 2.85 10.31 16.14
C ARG A 27 1.89 9.22 15.68
N ARG A 28 1.49 9.24 14.41
CA ARG A 28 0.59 8.22 13.84
C ARG A 28 1.29 6.90 13.58
N VAL A 29 2.55 6.92 13.15
CA VAL A 29 3.39 5.71 13.05
C VAL A 29 3.52 5.06 14.43
N ASP A 30 3.77 5.86 15.46
CA ASP A 30 3.87 5.39 16.84
C ASP A 30 2.56 4.83 17.36
N LEU A 31 1.43 5.48 17.08
CA LEU A 31 0.11 4.94 17.42
C LEU A 31 -0.16 3.59 16.76
N TYR A 32 0.23 3.41 15.50
CA TYR A 32 0.08 2.14 14.79
C TYR A 32 0.90 1.03 15.47
N ASP A 33 2.17 1.30 15.76
CA ASP A 33 3.06 0.35 16.40
C ASP A 33 2.65 0.05 17.85
N ASP A 34 2.14 1.05 18.57
CA ASP A 34 1.58 0.88 19.91
C ASP A 34 0.34 0.00 19.89
N GLU A 35 -0.58 0.22 18.95
CA GLU A 35 -1.78 -0.59 18.83
C GLU A 35 -1.45 -2.04 18.46
N MET A 36 -0.55 -2.25 17.51
CA MET A 36 -0.04 -3.57 17.13
C MET A 36 0.60 -4.28 18.34
N CYS A 37 1.52 -3.60 19.04
CA CYS A 37 2.20 -4.18 20.20
C CYS A 37 1.26 -4.39 21.39
N ARG A 38 0.25 -3.54 21.54
CA ARG A 38 -0.79 -3.65 22.59
C ARG A 38 -1.64 -4.88 22.35
N GLY A 39 -2.15 -5.09 21.14
CA GLY A 39 -2.90 -6.28 20.76
C GLY A 39 -2.12 -7.57 21.06
N TRP A 40 -0.87 -7.66 20.60
CA TRP A 40 -0.03 -8.83 20.90
C TRP A 40 0.25 -9.03 22.40
N LYS A 41 0.41 -7.96 23.19
CA LYS A 41 0.61 -8.07 24.64
C LYS A 41 -0.66 -8.56 25.35
N GLU A 42 -1.83 -8.05 24.95
CA GLU A 42 -3.14 -8.45 25.50
C GLU A 42 -3.46 -9.91 25.19
N ASP A 43 -3.18 -10.36 23.96
CA ASP A 43 -3.30 -11.77 23.56
C ASP A 43 -2.38 -12.66 24.40
N VAL A 44 -1.11 -12.27 24.57
CA VAL A 44 -0.18 -12.99 25.43
C VAL A 44 -0.67 -13.02 26.87
N ASP A 45 -1.12 -11.90 27.45
CA ASP A 45 -1.59 -11.86 28.84
C ASP A 45 -2.78 -12.80 29.08
N THR A 46 -3.71 -12.86 28.15
CA THR A 46 -4.82 -13.81 28.19
C THR A 46 -4.32 -15.26 28.16
N LEU A 47 -3.38 -15.57 27.27
CA LEU A 47 -2.76 -16.89 27.17
C LEU A 47 -1.99 -17.27 28.46
N LEU A 48 -1.29 -16.31 29.08
CA LEU A 48 -0.54 -16.53 30.32
C LEU A 48 -1.47 -16.92 31.48
N VAL A 49 -2.62 -16.25 31.61
CA VAL A 49 -3.62 -16.59 32.64
C VAL A 49 -4.19 -17.98 32.40
N PHE A 50 -4.59 -18.28 31.16
CA PHE A 50 -5.11 -19.61 30.81
C PHE A 50 -4.06 -20.71 31.08
N ALA A 51 -2.82 -20.50 30.64
CA ALA A 51 -1.73 -21.43 30.86
C ALA A 51 -1.43 -21.61 32.36
N GLY A 52 -1.49 -20.57 33.18
CA GLY A 52 -1.34 -20.66 34.62
C GLY A 52 -2.42 -21.53 35.29
N LEU A 53 -3.69 -21.27 34.97
CA LEU A 53 -4.83 -22.05 35.49
C LEU A 53 -4.79 -23.50 35.02
N PHE A 54 -4.51 -23.72 33.73
CA PHE A 54 -4.35 -25.05 33.15
C PHE A 54 -3.18 -25.78 33.82
N SER A 55 -2.04 -25.13 34.04
CA SER A 55 -0.91 -25.73 34.75
C SER A 55 -1.28 -26.15 36.16
N ALA A 56 -2.07 -25.35 36.89
CA ALA A 56 -2.55 -25.71 38.23
C ALA A 56 -3.45 -26.96 38.19
N ALA A 57 -4.36 -27.03 37.22
CA ALA A 57 -5.21 -28.21 37.02
C ALA A 57 -4.37 -29.46 36.70
N VAL A 58 -3.49 -29.39 35.70
CA VAL A 58 -2.60 -30.51 35.33
C VAL A 58 -1.71 -30.93 36.50
N THR A 59 -1.22 -29.97 37.30
CA THR A 59 -0.40 -30.26 38.49
C THR A 59 -1.13 -31.11 39.51
N ALA A 60 -2.44 -30.92 39.71
CA ALA A 60 -3.23 -31.76 40.63
C ALA A 60 -3.24 -33.23 40.19
N PHE A 61 -3.42 -33.49 38.89
CA PHE A 61 -3.35 -34.84 38.32
C PHE A 61 -1.94 -35.44 38.43
N VAL A 62 -0.93 -34.62 38.16
CA VAL A 62 0.49 -35.00 38.27
C VAL A 62 0.89 -35.38 39.70
N ILE A 63 0.44 -34.63 40.72
CA ILE A 63 0.76 -34.93 42.13
C ILE A 63 0.23 -36.32 42.52
N GLU A 64 -0.96 -36.67 42.06
CA GLU A 64 -1.56 -37.97 42.37
C GLU A 64 -0.92 -39.10 41.54
N SER A 65 -0.75 -38.92 40.23
CA SER A 65 -0.17 -39.94 39.36
C SER A 65 1.31 -40.18 39.61
N TYR A 66 2.05 -39.19 40.13
CA TYR A 66 3.46 -39.35 40.47
C TYR A 66 3.66 -40.40 41.57
N LYS A 67 2.71 -40.57 42.49
CA LYS A 67 2.75 -41.61 43.52
C LYS A 67 2.76 -43.01 42.90
N TRP A 68 2.15 -43.19 41.73
CA TRP A 68 2.14 -44.47 41.01
C TRP A 68 3.51 -44.84 40.44
N LEU A 69 4.45 -43.88 40.41
CA LEU A 69 5.85 -44.12 40.06
C LEU A 69 6.69 -44.55 41.27
N GLN A 70 6.14 -44.55 42.48
CA GLN A 70 6.85 -44.95 43.70
C GLN A 70 6.61 -46.44 44.03
N PRO A 71 7.61 -47.16 44.57
CA PRO A 71 7.44 -48.54 45.04
C PRO A 71 6.37 -48.65 46.13
N ASN A 72 5.38 -49.52 45.97
CA ASN A 72 4.36 -49.80 46.97
C ASN A 72 4.95 -50.54 48.18
N ASN A 73 5.54 -49.81 49.12
CA ASN A 73 6.17 -50.38 50.32
C ASN A 73 5.18 -51.03 51.31
N PHE A 74 3.88 -50.77 51.18
CA PHE A 74 2.85 -51.23 52.12
C PHE A 74 2.24 -52.59 51.77
N ASN A 75 2.01 -52.88 50.47
CA ASN A 75 1.32 -54.11 50.06
C ASN A 75 2.26 -55.29 49.88
N THR A 76 3.48 -55.06 49.40
CA THR A 76 4.44 -56.16 49.18
C THR A 76 4.96 -56.72 50.50
N ASN A 77 5.21 -55.86 51.50
CA ASN A 77 5.72 -56.29 52.80
C ASN A 77 4.66 -57.00 53.66
N SER A 78 3.39 -56.56 53.59
CA SER A 78 2.29 -57.22 54.32
C SER A 78 1.95 -58.59 53.73
N ILE A 79 1.95 -58.74 52.39
CA ILE A 79 1.75 -60.03 51.72
C ILE A 79 2.92 -60.98 51.98
N LEU A 80 4.17 -60.49 51.94
CA LEU A 80 5.35 -61.29 52.29
C LEU A 80 5.32 -61.76 53.75
N GLN A 81 4.95 -60.87 54.69
CA GLN A 81 4.82 -61.23 56.10
C GLN A 81 3.70 -62.24 56.35
N MET A 82 2.57 -62.12 55.66
CA MET A 82 1.45 -63.07 55.79
C MET A 82 1.81 -64.45 55.21
N LEU A 83 2.51 -64.50 54.07
CA LEU A 83 3.05 -65.74 53.49
C LEU A 83 4.11 -66.39 54.39
N GLN A 84 4.97 -65.58 55.02
CA GLN A 84 5.98 -66.07 55.96
C GLN A 84 5.35 -66.64 57.23
N GLN A 85 4.27 -66.04 57.74
CA GLN A 85 3.52 -66.59 58.87
C GLN A 85 2.80 -67.90 58.53
N ILE A 86 2.24 -68.04 57.33
CA ILE A 86 1.60 -69.28 56.86
C ILE A 86 2.63 -70.40 56.64
N ALA A 87 3.82 -70.07 56.13
CA ALA A 87 4.93 -71.02 55.96
C ALA A 87 5.47 -71.55 57.29
N LEU A 88 5.59 -70.68 58.31
CA LEU A 88 6.04 -71.08 59.66
C LEU A 88 5.01 -71.97 60.38
N GLN A 89 3.72 -71.82 60.07
CA GLN A 89 2.65 -72.65 60.65
C GLN A 89 2.52 -74.03 59.99
N SER A 90 3.02 -74.22 58.76
CA SER A 90 2.85 -75.47 57.99
C SER A 90 4.03 -76.45 58.06
N ASN A 91 5.10 -76.13 58.80
CA ASN A 91 6.30 -76.97 59.02
C ASN A 91 6.92 -77.55 57.73
N VAL A 92 6.69 -76.88 56.60
CA VAL A 92 7.35 -77.16 55.33
C VAL A 92 8.68 -76.41 55.33
N GLN A 93 9.81 -77.14 55.33
CA GLN A 93 11.11 -76.55 55.01
C GLN A 93 11.07 -76.08 53.54
N LEU A 94 10.70 -74.82 53.35
CA LEU A 94 10.89 -74.14 52.08
C LEU A 94 12.39 -73.94 51.91
N SER A 95 13.00 -74.75 51.04
CA SER A 95 14.24 -74.42 50.37
C SER A 95 14.13 -72.97 49.91
N THR A 96 15.01 -72.11 50.41
CA THR A 96 15.14 -70.70 50.03
C THR A 96 15.58 -70.65 48.57
N SER A 97 14.67 -70.92 47.64
CA SER A 97 14.78 -70.41 46.29
C SER A 97 14.79 -68.90 46.46
N ASN A 98 15.97 -68.29 46.29
CA ASN A 98 16.16 -66.85 46.20
C ASN A 98 14.92 -66.28 45.54
N SER A 99 14.13 -65.53 46.31
CA SER A 99 13.07 -64.71 45.75
C SER A 99 13.73 -63.94 44.62
N SER A 100 13.36 -64.27 43.39
CA SER A 100 13.64 -63.40 42.27
C SER A 100 13.14 -62.05 42.73
N ASN A 101 14.07 -61.12 42.97
CA ASN A 101 13.75 -59.74 43.31
C ASN A 101 12.64 -59.32 42.35
N SER A 102 11.39 -59.29 42.83
CA SER A 102 10.32 -58.63 42.12
C SER A 102 10.69 -57.17 42.24
N ASN A 103 11.56 -56.72 41.34
CA ASN A 103 11.94 -55.32 41.26
C ASN A 103 10.61 -54.57 41.17
N ASN A 104 10.30 -53.80 42.21
CA ASN A 104 9.08 -53.00 42.33
C ASN A 104 9.11 -51.89 41.27
N PHE A 105 9.01 -52.24 39.99
CA PHE A 105 8.96 -51.31 38.89
C PHE A 105 7.51 -50.87 38.67
N SER A 106 7.34 -49.57 38.58
CA SER A 106 6.08 -48.88 38.30
C SER A 106 5.50 -49.34 36.96
N SER A 107 4.17 -49.46 36.87
CA SER A 107 3.50 -49.97 35.67
C SER A 107 3.71 -49.03 34.46
N ALA A 108 3.98 -49.58 33.26
CA ALA A 108 4.35 -48.82 32.06
C ALA A 108 3.31 -47.75 31.67
N SER A 109 2.06 -48.07 31.96
CA SER A 109 0.96 -47.15 32.14
C SER A 109 1.27 -45.84 32.84
N ALA A 110 1.61 -45.94 34.13
CA ALA A 110 1.88 -44.84 35.02
C ALA A 110 2.98 -43.98 34.41
N VAL A 111 3.98 -44.60 33.78
CA VAL A 111 5.08 -43.88 33.10
C VAL A 111 4.58 -43.03 31.93
N ARG A 112 3.77 -43.55 31.00
CA ARG A 112 3.31 -42.76 29.83
C ARG A 112 2.39 -41.61 30.21
N ILE A 113 1.43 -41.89 31.10
CA ILE A 113 0.46 -40.90 31.60
C ILE A 113 1.19 -39.75 32.25
N ASN A 114 2.06 -40.08 33.20
CA ASN A 114 2.87 -39.08 33.87
C ASN A 114 3.69 -38.33 32.82
N SER A 115 4.27 -39.00 31.84
CA SER A 115 5.07 -38.36 30.78
C SER A 115 4.27 -37.36 29.93
N VAL A 116 3.07 -37.68 29.44
CA VAL A 116 2.25 -36.72 28.67
C VAL A 116 1.61 -35.63 29.52
N TRP A 117 1.29 -35.89 30.79
CA TRP A 117 0.85 -34.87 31.72
C TRP A 117 1.96 -33.93 32.15
N PHE A 118 3.16 -34.45 32.42
CA PHE A 118 4.36 -33.64 32.61
C PHE A 118 4.72 -32.89 31.32
N LEU A 119 4.53 -33.46 30.13
CA LEU A 119 4.78 -32.77 28.87
C LEU A 119 3.78 -31.65 28.60
N SER A 120 2.50 -31.92 28.85
CA SER A 120 1.46 -30.89 28.87
C SER A 120 1.84 -29.76 29.83
N LEU A 121 2.29 -30.10 31.03
CA LEU A 121 2.75 -29.11 32.01
C LEU A 121 3.98 -28.34 31.49
N ILE A 122 4.96 -29.01 30.87
CA ILE A 122 6.15 -28.39 30.28
C ILE A 122 5.78 -27.45 29.14
N PHE A 123 4.91 -27.84 28.21
CA PHE A 123 4.49 -26.98 27.10
C PHE A 123 3.62 -25.81 27.56
N SER A 124 2.77 -26.02 28.56
CA SER A 124 2.04 -24.93 29.22
C SER A 124 3.00 -23.91 29.85
N LEU A 125 3.97 -24.38 30.64
CA LEU A 125 5.00 -23.52 31.23
C LEU A 125 5.96 -22.92 30.21
N SER A 126 6.25 -23.62 29.11
CA SER A 126 7.05 -23.11 27.99
C SER A 126 6.32 -21.99 27.26
N THR A 127 5.00 -22.14 27.05
CA THR A 127 4.16 -21.07 26.49
C THR A 127 4.21 -19.85 27.40
N VAL A 128 4.17 -20.05 28.73
CA VAL A 128 4.32 -18.95 29.69
C VAL A 128 5.68 -18.27 29.55
N LEU A 129 6.77 -19.04 29.54
CA LEU A 129 8.13 -18.51 29.40
C LEU A 129 8.33 -17.75 28.08
N LEU A 130 7.92 -18.35 26.96
CA LEU A 130 8.01 -17.74 25.63
C LEU A 130 7.12 -16.51 25.53
N GLY A 131 5.90 -16.53 26.07
CA GLY A 131 5.03 -15.36 26.15
C GLY A 131 5.68 -14.21 26.91
N ILE A 132 6.30 -14.49 28.06
CA ILE A 132 7.06 -13.48 28.83
C ILE A 132 8.24 -12.95 28.00
N LEU A 133 9.00 -13.81 27.31
CA LEU A 133 10.11 -13.38 26.45
C LEU A 133 9.61 -12.51 25.29
N CYS A 134 8.53 -12.89 24.61
CA CYS A 134 7.89 -12.08 23.57
C CYS A 134 7.49 -10.70 24.09
N LYS A 135 6.89 -10.60 25.28
CA LYS A 135 6.59 -9.30 25.90
C LYS A 135 7.85 -8.46 26.14
N GLN A 136 8.96 -9.09 26.55
CA GLN A 136 10.23 -8.39 26.73
C GLN A 136 10.80 -7.87 25.40
N TRP A 137 10.74 -8.68 24.33
CA TRP A 137 11.19 -8.27 22.99
C TRP A 137 10.33 -7.14 22.42
N LEU A 138 9.00 -7.22 22.55
CA LEU A 138 8.09 -6.15 22.13
C LEU A 138 8.30 -4.85 22.90
N ARG A 139 8.62 -4.95 24.19
CA ARG A 139 8.99 -3.77 24.99
C ARG A 139 10.30 -3.14 24.51
N GLU A 140 11.30 -3.94 24.17
CA GLU A 140 12.56 -3.41 23.65
C GLU A 140 12.41 -2.84 22.23
N HIS A 141 11.56 -3.44 21.39
CA HIS A 141 11.19 -2.91 20.07
C HIS A 141 10.62 -1.49 20.18
N ARG A 142 9.67 -1.27 21.10
CA ARG A 142 9.05 0.04 21.40
C ARG A 142 9.86 0.91 22.35
N ARG A 143 11.12 0.56 22.65
CA ARG A 143 11.92 1.35 23.58
C ARG A 143 12.29 2.70 22.97
N ASP A 144 11.83 3.76 23.61
CA ASP A 144 12.20 5.13 23.29
C ASP A 144 13.73 5.27 23.26
N THR A 145 14.21 5.61 22.07
CA THR A 145 15.63 5.79 21.79
C THR A 145 15.82 7.24 21.36
N PRO A 146 16.67 8.02 22.05
CA PRO A 146 16.87 9.42 21.70
C PRO A 146 17.49 9.53 20.31
N CYS A 147 16.68 9.97 19.34
CA CYS A 147 17.09 10.20 17.97
C CYS A 147 17.31 11.70 17.75
N SER A 148 18.25 12.06 16.87
CA SER A 148 18.58 13.45 16.58
C SER A 148 17.54 14.16 15.71
N SER A 149 16.74 13.40 14.96
CA SER A 149 15.68 13.91 14.08
C SER A 149 14.57 12.88 13.89
N SER A 150 13.39 13.32 13.47
CA SER A 150 12.26 12.45 13.12
C SER A 150 12.58 11.52 11.94
N LYS A 151 13.51 11.92 11.05
CA LYS A 151 14.00 11.06 9.97
C LYS A 151 14.78 9.87 10.52
N GLU A 152 15.74 10.11 11.41
CA GLU A 152 16.51 9.06 12.09
C GLU A 152 15.58 8.15 12.93
N ALA A 153 14.55 8.72 13.55
CA ALA A 153 13.55 7.95 14.28
C ALA A 153 12.77 6.99 13.35
N LEU A 154 12.32 7.47 12.18
CA LEU A 154 11.65 6.64 11.18
C LEU A 154 12.58 5.54 10.64
N GLU A 155 13.83 5.88 10.37
CA GLU A 155 14.86 4.93 9.93
C GLU A 155 15.08 3.81 10.94
N LEU A 156 15.26 4.17 12.22
CA LEU A 156 15.44 3.22 13.30
C LEU A 156 14.20 2.34 13.48
N ARG A 157 13.00 2.93 13.41
CA ARG A 157 11.73 2.19 13.47
C ARG A 157 11.64 1.18 12.34
N GLN A 158 11.93 1.58 11.10
CA GLN A 158 11.86 0.70 9.95
C GLN A 158 12.86 -0.46 10.04
N LEU A 159 14.11 -0.16 10.43
CA LEU A 159 15.14 -1.16 10.69
C LEU A 159 14.66 -2.20 11.72
N ARG A 160 14.10 -1.74 12.85
CA ARG A 160 13.58 -2.61 13.91
C ARG A 160 12.37 -3.42 13.46
N PHE A 161 11.47 -2.83 12.69
CA PHE A 161 10.26 -3.48 12.19
C PHE A 161 10.59 -4.60 11.19
N GLU A 162 11.40 -4.31 10.16
CA GLU A 162 11.84 -5.33 9.18
C GLU A 162 12.59 -6.47 9.86
N SER A 163 13.40 -6.14 10.86
CA SER A 163 14.09 -7.15 11.67
C SER A 163 13.13 -7.99 12.52
N LEU A 164 12.07 -7.39 13.05
CA LEU A 164 11.05 -8.14 13.80
C LEU A 164 10.34 -9.16 12.90
N GLU A 165 9.98 -8.78 11.67
CA GLU A 165 9.34 -9.64 10.68
C GLU A 165 10.27 -10.76 10.18
N GLN A 166 11.49 -10.42 9.75
CA GLN A 166 12.43 -11.36 9.14
C GLN A 166 12.83 -12.51 10.09
N TRP A 167 12.91 -12.21 11.38
CA TRP A 167 13.23 -13.21 12.39
C TRP A 167 11.99 -13.98 12.91
N GLY A 168 10.80 -13.70 12.38
CA GLY A 168 9.60 -14.48 12.61
C GLY A 168 8.94 -14.26 13.99
N ILE A 169 9.17 -13.12 14.65
CA ILE A 169 8.51 -12.84 15.94
C ILE A 169 6.98 -12.84 15.83
N PRO A 170 6.35 -12.24 14.78
CA PRO A 170 4.89 -12.33 14.61
C PRO A 170 4.40 -13.77 14.48
N ALA A 171 5.14 -14.62 13.76
CA ALA A 171 4.82 -16.04 13.62
C ALA A 171 4.97 -16.79 14.96
N LEU A 172 6.00 -16.46 15.75
CA LEU A 172 6.20 -17.03 17.08
C LEU A 172 5.06 -16.64 18.04
N LEU A 173 4.65 -15.38 18.06
CA LEU A 173 3.48 -14.90 18.82
C LEU A 173 2.20 -15.67 18.41
N ALA A 174 1.97 -15.83 17.11
CA ALA A 174 0.86 -16.61 16.57
C ALA A 174 0.94 -18.11 16.92
N SER A 175 2.12 -18.64 17.21
CA SER A 175 2.32 -20.05 17.60
C SER A 175 2.08 -20.34 19.08
N LEU A 176 2.11 -19.32 19.96
CA LEU A 176 1.91 -19.51 21.41
C LEU A 176 0.57 -20.18 21.75
N PRO A 177 -0.58 -19.76 21.17
CA PRO A 177 -1.83 -20.50 21.36
C PRO A 177 -1.75 -21.95 20.88
N LEU A 178 -1.02 -22.23 19.80
CA LEU A 178 -0.90 -23.58 19.24
C LEU A 178 -0.10 -24.50 20.17
N ILE A 179 0.98 -24.00 20.79
CA ILE A 179 1.76 -24.77 21.78
C ILE A 179 0.89 -25.07 23.01
N LEU A 180 0.07 -24.11 23.44
CA LEU A 180 -0.84 -24.27 24.57
C LEU A 180 -2.01 -25.21 24.28
N GLN A 181 -2.56 -25.16 23.07
CA GLN A 181 -3.56 -26.11 22.58
C GLN A 181 -2.96 -27.50 22.46
N LEU A 182 -1.72 -27.63 21.99
CA LEU A 182 -1.00 -28.89 21.99
C LEU A 182 -0.83 -29.43 23.42
N ALA A 183 -0.50 -28.57 24.39
CA ALA A 183 -0.46 -28.95 25.80
C ALA A 183 -1.82 -29.48 26.29
N LEU A 184 -2.91 -28.79 25.96
CA LEU A 184 -4.27 -29.21 26.30
C LEU A 184 -4.64 -30.56 25.66
N VAL A 185 -4.32 -30.75 24.38
CA VAL A 185 -4.55 -32.02 23.68
C VAL A 185 -3.71 -33.14 24.31
N LEU A 186 -2.45 -32.88 24.67
CA LEU A 186 -1.59 -33.84 25.36
C LEU A 186 -2.12 -34.19 26.76
N PHE A 187 -2.71 -33.23 27.47
CA PHE A 187 -3.37 -33.49 28.75
C PHE A 187 -4.58 -34.40 28.59
N PHE A 188 -5.47 -34.10 27.64
CA PHE A 188 -6.62 -34.96 27.34
C PHE A 188 -6.19 -36.33 26.83
N TYR A 189 -5.17 -36.39 25.98
CA TYR A 189 -4.54 -37.63 25.58
C TYR A 189 -4.02 -38.39 26.79
N GLY A 190 -3.36 -37.75 27.76
CA GLY A 190 -2.91 -38.39 29.00
C GLY A 190 -4.03 -38.92 29.87
N ILE A 191 -5.19 -38.25 29.90
CA ILE A 191 -6.41 -38.81 30.51
C ILE A 191 -6.81 -40.10 29.76
N LEU A 192 -6.84 -40.08 28.43
CA LEU A 192 -7.11 -41.25 27.60
C LEU A 192 -5.98 -42.29 27.63
N ASP A 193 -4.76 -41.90 27.97
CA ASP A 193 -3.60 -42.78 27.99
C ASP A 193 -3.41 -43.41 29.38
N LEU A 194 -4.04 -42.81 30.38
CA LEU A 194 -4.28 -43.40 31.68
C LEU A 194 -5.25 -44.54 31.59
N LEU A 195 -6.18 -44.42 30.66
CA LEU A 195 -6.86 -45.58 30.13
C LEU A 195 -5.91 -46.49 29.33
N TRP A 196 -4.99 -45.98 28.52
CA TRP A 196 -3.94 -46.79 27.85
C TRP A 196 -2.89 -47.37 28.78
N SER A 197 -3.07 -47.41 30.08
CA SER A 197 -2.16 -47.91 31.09
C SER A 197 -1.50 -49.30 30.77
N LEU A 198 -0.57 -49.31 29.80
CA LEU A 198 -0.26 -50.45 28.93
C LEU A 198 1.16 -50.41 28.23
N ASN A 199 2.03 -49.36 28.18
CA ASN A 199 3.20 -49.34 27.22
C ASN A 199 4.40 -48.32 27.41
N PHE A 200 5.47 -48.34 26.57
CA PHE A 200 6.82 -47.72 26.79
C PHE A 200 7.22 -46.50 25.92
N VAL A 201 6.77 -46.36 24.67
CA VAL A 201 7.27 -45.35 23.70
C VAL A 201 7.16 -43.89 24.16
N VAL A 202 6.23 -43.59 25.06
CA VAL A 202 5.92 -42.23 25.51
C VAL A 202 6.99 -41.62 26.42
N ALA A 203 7.81 -42.44 27.11
CA ALA A 203 8.87 -41.94 27.98
C ALA A 203 10.00 -41.23 27.20
N ALA A 204 10.40 -41.78 26.05
CA ALA A 204 11.47 -41.21 25.23
C ALA A 204 11.07 -39.88 24.57
N ILE A 205 9.80 -39.76 24.16
CA ILE A 205 9.26 -38.56 23.51
C ILE A 205 9.28 -37.35 24.46
N CYS A 206 9.04 -37.56 25.76
CA CYS A 206 8.99 -36.48 26.74
C CYS A 206 10.36 -35.91 27.12
N THR A 207 11.44 -36.71 27.12
CA THR A 207 12.82 -36.20 27.28
C THR A 207 13.24 -35.34 26.10
N ALA A 208 12.92 -35.76 24.88
CA ALA A 208 13.19 -34.96 23.69
C ALA A 208 12.46 -33.61 23.74
N ALA A 209 11.19 -33.61 24.15
CA ALA A 209 10.40 -32.39 24.21
C ALA A 209 10.84 -31.43 25.33
N ALA A 210 11.29 -31.94 26.49
CA ALA A 210 11.89 -31.10 27.54
C ALA A 210 13.20 -30.42 27.10
N ALA A 211 14.05 -31.15 26.36
CA ALA A 211 15.26 -30.58 25.78
C ALA A 211 14.94 -29.49 24.75
N ILE A 212 13.92 -29.71 23.91
CA ILE A 212 13.43 -28.71 22.95
C ILE A 212 12.93 -27.45 23.68
N SER A 213 12.13 -27.59 24.74
CA SER A 213 11.60 -26.46 25.51
C SER A 213 12.68 -25.58 26.13
N VAL A 214 13.79 -26.15 26.62
CA VAL A 214 14.91 -25.40 27.21
C VAL A 214 15.84 -24.83 26.14
N SER A 215 15.89 -25.45 24.96
CA SER A 215 16.77 -25.00 23.87
C SER A 215 16.42 -23.61 23.34
N ILE A 216 15.14 -23.26 23.24
CA ILE A 216 14.69 -21.97 22.68
C ILE A 216 15.08 -20.77 23.56
N PRO A 217 14.82 -20.76 24.88
CA PRO A 217 15.32 -19.71 25.76
C PRO A 217 16.85 -19.59 25.75
N LEU A 218 17.56 -20.72 25.68
CA LEU A 218 19.02 -20.73 25.67
C LEU A 218 19.57 -20.15 24.36
N LEU A 219 19.00 -20.54 23.22
CA LEU A 219 19.35 -20.01 21.91
C LEU A 219 19.08 -18.51 21.82
N THR A 220 17.88 -18.07 22.19
CA THR A 220 17.48 -16.65 22.14
C THR A 220 18.28 -15.77 23.12
N THR A 221 18.88 -16.34 24.16
CA THR A 221 19.80 -15.64 25.07
C THR A 221 21.19 -15.42 24.45
N ILE A 222 21.70 -16.41 23.69
CA ILE A 222 23.05 -16.39 23.12
C ILE A 222 23.09 -15.65 21.77
N LEU A 223 22.06 -15.81 20.94
CA LEU A 223 22.02 -15.33 19.56
C LEU A 223 22.26 -13.82 19.38
N PRO A 224 21.67 -12.91 20.19
CA PRO A 224 21.92 -11.47 20.07
C PRO A 224 23.38 -11.12 20.34
N ALA A 225 24.00 -11.77 21.33
CA ALA A 225 25.41 -11.55 21.66
C ALA A 225 26.32 -12.05 20.53
N TYR A 226 26.06 -13.24 19.99
CA TYR A 226 26.79 -13.78 18.85
C TYR A 226 26.74 -12.85 17.63
N HIS A 227 25.56 -12.32 17.31
CA HIS A 227 25.39 -11.39 16.18
C HIS A 227 26.20 -10.11 16.36
N LEU A 228 26.20 -9.51 17.56
CA LEU A 228 27.03 -8.32 17.85
C LEU A 228 28.53 -8.60 17.75
N PHE A 229 29.00 -9.79 18.16
CA PHE A 229 30.42 -10.14 18.09
C PHE A 229 30.92 -10.42 16.67
N LYS A 230 30.08 -10.98 15.79
CA LYS A 230 30.44 -11.29 14.40
C LYS A 230 30.38 -10.04 13.48
N PHE A 231 29.64 -9.01 13.89
CA PHE A 231 29.39 -7.81 13.10
C PHE A 231 30.62 -6.97 12.70
N PRO A 232 31.78 -6.96 13.40
CA PRO A 232 32.94 -6.20 12.93
C PRO A 232 33.64 -6.81 11.70
N SER A 233 33.23 -7.99 11.21
CA SER A 233 34.06 -8.80 10.29
C SER A 233 33.55 -8.93 8.85
N PHE A 234 32.27 -8.66 8.56
CA PHE A 234 31.71 -8.90 7.23
C PHE A 234 30.48 -8.03 6.99
N ILE A 235 30.58 -7.04 6.10
CA ILE A 235 29.43 -6.37 5.49
C ILE A 235 29.66 -6.43 3.99
N ASP A 236 29.06 -7.44 3.38
CA ASP A 236 28.72 -7.42 1.97
C ASP A 236 27.27 -7.91 1.95
N GLU A 237 26.37 -7.18 1.28
CA GLU A 237 24.91 -7.34 1.14
C GLU A 237 24.07 -6.18 1.73
N ASP A 238 23.10 -5.72 0.93
CA ASP A 238 22.17 -4.60 1.18
C ASP A 238 21.11 -4.88 2.28
N GLU A 239 21.27 -5.96 3.06
CA GLU A 239 20.28 -6.48 4.01
C GLU A 239 20.88 -6.61 5.42
N VAL A 240 20.98 -5.49 6.13
CA VAL A 240 21.31 -5.50 7.57
C VAL A 240 20.05 -5.67 8.40
N HIS A 241 19.90 -6.86 8.99
CA HIS A 241 18.88 -7.17 9.97
C HIS A 241 19.49 -7.26 11.37
N ILE A 242 18.86 -6.62 12.34
CA ILE A 242 19.26 -6.74 13.75
C ILE A 242 18.55 -7.93 14.38
N CYS A 243 19.18 -8.60 15.33
CA CYS A 243 18.50 -9.66 16.08
C CYS A 243 17.41 -9.06 16.99
N PRO A 244 16.12 -9.43 16.86
CA PRO A 244 15.04 -8.89 17.68
C PRO A 244 14.89 -9.58 19.03
N TYR A 245 15.56 -10.71 19.28
CA TYR A 245 15.53 -11.46 20.55
C TYR A 245 16.24 -10.73 21.72
N LYS A 246 16.13 -9.41 21.79
CA LYS A 246 16.79 -8.57 22.79
C LYS A 246 16.01 -8.62 24.09
N SER A 247 16.58 -9.30 25.08
CA SER A 247 16.04 -9.38 26.43
C SER A 247 17.07 -8.87 27.45
N PRO A 248 16.64 -8.55 28.69
CA PRO A 248 17.58 -8.29 29.78
C PRO A 248 18.54 -9.47 30.03
N GLN A 249 18.07 -10.71 29.81
CA GLN A 249 18.86 -11.93 29.98
C GLN A 249 19.98 -12.02 28.95
N ALA A 250 19.66 -11.76 27.66
CA ALA A 250 20.63 -11.71 26.59
C ALA A 250 21.66 -10.57 26.79
N TRP A 251 21.23 -9.43 27.35
CA TRP A 251 22.14 -8.31 27.64
C TRP A 251 23.13 -8.65 28.75
N LEU A 252 22.65 -9.29 29.82
CA LEU A 252 23.50 -9.77 30.89
C LEU A 252 24.53 -10.78 30.35
N PHE A 253 24.09 -11.71 29.50
CA PHE A 253 24.98 -12.67 28.83
C PHE A 253 26.04 -11.95 27.99
N TYR A 254 25.65 -11.01 27.13
CA TYR A 254 26.59 -10.20 26.35
C TYR A 254 27.64 -9.52 27.25
N LYS A 255 27.20 -8.86 28.33
CA LYS A 255 28.10 -8.19 29.27
C LYS A 255 29.09 -9.18 29.90
N LEU A 256 28.62 -10.32 30.41
CA LEU A 256 29.49 -11.36 30.97
C LEU A 256 30.53 -11.85 29.95
N VAL A 257 30.14 -12.03 28.69
CA VAL A 257 31.05 -12.43 27.61
C VAL A 257 32.09 -11.33 27.30
N THR A 258 31.69 -10.05 27.30
CA THR A 258 32.62 -8.92 27.07
C THR A 258 33.60 -8.67 28.23
N PHE A 259 33.28 -9.08 29.46
CA PHE A 259 34.17 -8.95 30.61
C PHE A 259 35.35 -9.95 30.57
N LEU A 260 35.27 -11.01 29.76
CA LEU A 260 36.36 -11.97 29.60
C LEU A 260 37.57 -11.34 28.88
N PRO A 261 38.80 -11.57 29.36
CA PRO A 261 40.00 -10.82 28.95
C PRO A 261 40.40 -11.00 27.48
N TRP A 262 39.88 -12.01 26.79
CA TRP A 262 40.14 -12.27 25.37
C TRP A 262 39.39 -11.26 24.46
N ASN A 263 38.25 -10.71 24.89
CA ASN A 263 37.34 -10.00 23.99
C ASN A 263 37.30 -8.49 24.27
N ARG A 264 38.36 -7.76 23.86
CA ARG A 264 38.56 -6.32 24.17
C ARG A 264 37.83 -5.32 23.25
N HIS A 265 36.91 -5.76 22.39
CA HIS A 265 36.19 -4.82 21.50
C HIS A 265 34.68 -4.73 21.77
N ASN A 266 34.23 -3.47 21.82
CA ASN A 266 32.87 -2.90 21.80
C ASN A 266 32.11 -2.67 23.13
N PRO A 267 32.22 -1.46 23.73
CA PRO A 267 31.52 -1.08 24.95
C PRO A 267 30.16 -0.44 24.63
N PHE A 268 29.22 -1.15 24.01
CA PHE A 268 27.84 -0.65 23.91
C PHE A 268 27.22 -0.54 25.31
N GLN A 269 26.55 0.57 25.59
CA GLN A 269 25.92 0.85 26.89
C GLN A 269 24.52 0.25 27.00
N SER A 270 23.84 0.08 25.87
CA SER A 270 22.49 -0.50 25.75
C SER A 270 22.25 -1.08 24.35
N TRP A 271 21.20 -1.91 24.18
CA TRP A 271 20.76 -2.35 22.86
C TRP A 271 20.43 -1.18 21.92
N ALA A 272 19.83 -0.11 22.45
CA ALA A 272 19.56 1.10 21.67
C ALA A 272 20.84 1.75 21.12
N SER A 273 21.92 1.78 21.91
CA SER A 273 23.22 2.31 21.45
C SER A 273 23.84 1.45 20.35
N SER A 274 23.69 0.11 20.41
CA SER A 274 24.13 -0.75 19.31
C SER A 274 23.30 -0.53 18.05
N ASP A 275 21.97 -0.38 18.19
CA ASP A 275 21.10 -0.15 17.03
C ASP A 275 21.42 1.15 16.32
N LEU A 276 21.61 2.24 17.07
CA LEU A 276 21.99 3.53 16.49
C LEU A 276 23.39 3.48 15.86
N PHE A 277 24.33 2.78 16.49
CA PHE A 277 25.65 2.59 15.90
C PHE A 277 25.57 1.84 14.56
N LEU A 278 24.76 0.78 14.51
CA LEU A 278 24.52 0.00 13.29
C LEU A 278 23.86 0.87 12.22
N LEU A 279 22.79 1.60 12.56
CA LEU A 279 22.09 2.47 11.63
C LEU A 279 23.02 3.55 11.04
N ARG A 280 23.83 4.20 11.87
CA ARG A 280 24.72 5.30 11.47
C ARG A 280 25.92 4.85 10.66
N ASN A 281 26.44 3.65 10.93
CA ASN A 281 27.62 3.13 10.27
C ASN A 281 27.29 2.22 9.08
N HIS A 282 26.02 1.87 8.90
CA HIS A 282 25.56 1.17 7.73
C HIS A 282 25.65 2.08 6.49
N SER A 283 26.67 1.84 5.67
CA SER A 283 26.79 2.42 4.34
C SER A 283 26.65 1.28 3.33
N PRO A 284 25.56 1.20 2.54
CA PRO A 284 25.47 0.21 1.47
C PRO A 284 26.65 0.44 0.51
N LEU A 285 27.35 -0.62 0.15
CA LEU A 285 28.53 -0.55 -0.71
C LEU A 285 28.15 0.09 -2.06
N LYS A 286 28.62 1.33 -2.29
CA LYS A 286 29.02 1.85 -3.61
C LYS A 286 28.01 1.70 -4.78
N ARG A 287 26.70 1.67 -4.55
CA ARG A 287 25.73 2.18 -5.52
C ARG A 287 25.28 3.55 -5.05
N VAL A 288 25.26 4.50 -5.98
CA VAL A 288 24.97 5.93 -5.79
C VAL A 288 23.57 6.11 -5.19
N GLN A 289 23.42 5.93 -3.88
CA GLN A 289 22.26 6.33 -3.12
C GLN A 289 22.75 7.36 -2.09
N LEU A 290 22.38 8.62 -2.30
CA LEU A 290 22.74 9.74 -1.44
C LEU A 290 22.02 9.67 -0.06
N HIS A 291 21.21 8.64 0.17
CA HIS A 291 20.18 8.57 1.20
C HIS A 291 20.15 7.20 1.90
N SER A 292 19.80 7.21 3.19
CA SER A 292 19.66 6.00 4.01
C SER A 292 18.61 5.05 3.42
N VAL A 293 18.98 3.79 3.19
CA VAL A 293 18.09 2.74 2.65
C VAL A 293 16.86 2.54 3.55
N PHE A 294 17.06 2.59 4.86
CA PHE A 294 15.97 2.44 5.83
C PHE A 294 15.02 3.63 5.85
N LEU A 295 15.52 4.84 5.51
CA LEU A 295 14.66 6.02 5.37
C LEU A 295 13.72 5.84 4.19
N LEU A 296 14.30 5.43 3.05
CA LEU A 296 13.57 5.17 1.82
C LEU A 296 12.49 4.09 2.03
N ARG A 297 12.84 2.97 2.66
CA ARG A 297 11.89 1.90 2.98
C ARG A 297 10.82 2.36 3.99
N GLY A 298 11.21 3.12 5.01
CA GLY A 298 10.29 3.65 6.04
C GLY A 298 9.28 4.64 5.47
N LEU A 299 9.72 5.54 4.60
CA LEU A 299 8.84 6.46 3.87
C LEU A 299 7.90 5.69 2.94
N ARG A 300 8.38 4.69 2.21
CA ARG A 300 7.55 3.86 1.34
C ARG A 300 6.49 3.08 2.13
N TRP A 301 6.87 2.53 3.28
CA TRP A 301 5.93 1.87 4.19
C TRP A 301 4.88 2.86 4.71
N MET A 302 5.29 4.08 5.10
CA MET A 302 4.38 5.12 5.59
C MET A 302 3.35 5.50 4.52
N VAL A 303 3.78 5.73 3.28
CA VAL A 303 2.88 5.99 2.14
C VAL A 303 1.91 4.83 1.96
N LYS A 304 2.40 3.59 1.88
CA LYS A 304 1.55 2.41 1.67
C LYS A 304 0.52 2.20 2.79
N THR A 305 0.87 2.56 4.02
CA THR A 305 0.04 2.27 5.21
C THR A 305 -0.98 3.37 5.49
N PHE A 306 -0.65 4.62 5.19
CA PHE A 306 -1.48 5.76 5.61
C PHE A 306 -1.92 6.71 4.48
N CYS A 307 -1.63 6.41 3.21
CA CYS A 307 -2.05 7.28 2.09
C CYS A 307 -3.57 7.48 2.01
N ASP A 308 -4.38 6.51 2.45
CA ASP A 308 -5.84 6.57 2.47
C ASP A 308 -6.36 7.70 3.37
N SER A 309 -5.61 8.10 4.41
CA SER A 309 -6.00 9.22 5.28
C SER A 309 -5.58 10.54 4.65
N SER A 310 -6.55 11.38 4.25
CA SER A 310 -6.29 12.74 3.72
C SER A 310 -5.43 13.59 4.65
N ILE A 311 -5.69 13.54 5.96
CA ILE A 311 -4.90 14.24 6.98
C ILE A 311 -3.43 13.79 6.94
N MET A 312 -3.17 12.48 6.94
CA MET A 312 -1.80 11.97 6.89
C MET A 312 -1.11 12.30 5.57
N ALA A 313 -1.83 12.17 4.45
CA ALA A 313 -1.32 12.55 3.13
C ALA A 313 -0.82 14.00 3.11
N ASN A 314 -1.53 14.92 3.77
CA ASN A 314 -1.11 16.31 3.90
C ASN A 314 0.18 16.47 4.73
N HIS A 315 0.35 15.75 5.83
CA HIS A 315 1.59 15.79 6.61
C HIS A 315 2.76 15.20 5.80
N MET A 316 2.57 14.05 5.17
CA MET A 316 3.58 13.41 4.31
C MET A 316 4.00 14.32 3.15
N PHE A 317 3.08 15.03 2.51
CA PHE A 317 3.38 16.01 1.47
C PHE A 317 4.36 17.08 1.96
N HIS A 318 4.13 17.66 3.13
CA HIS A 318 5.07 18.64 3.70
C HIS A 318 6.40 18.02 4.14
N CYS A 319 6.41 16.74 4.53
CA CYS A 319 7.66 16.01 4.75
C CYS A 319 8.46 15.87 3.44
N PHE A 320 7.79 15.54 2.33
CA PHE A 320 8.40 15.38 1.00
C PHE A 320 8.90 16.69 0.40
N GLN A 321 8.28 17.83 0.69
CA GLN A 321 8.77 19.14 0.24
C GLN A 321 10.21 19.42 0.66
N ASN A 322 10.60 18.94 1.85
CA ASN A 322 11.93 19.11 2.41
C ASN A 322 12.90 17.97 2.03
N LEU A 323 12.47 17.06 1.15
CA LEU A 323 13.27 15.92 0.68
C LEU A 323 13.66 16.09 -0.80
N PRO A 324 14.80 15.50 -1.20
CA PRO A 324 15.17 15.38 -2.61
C PRO A 324 14.11 14.64 -3.43
N VAL A 325 14.01 14.98 -4.71
CA VAL A 325 12.94 14.49 -5.60
C VAL A 325 13.01 12.97 -5.77
N ASP A 326 14.20 12.42 -5.89
CA ASP A 326 14.46 10.98 -5.98
C ASP A 326 13.98 10.20 -4.74
N VAL A 327 14.12 10.79 -3.53
CA VAL A 327 13.61 10.20 -2.28
C VAL A 327 12.08 10.18 -2.29
N ALA A 328 11.45 11.29 -2.65
CA ALA A 328 9.99 11.37 -2.74
C ALA A 328 9.44 10.42 -3.82
N ALA A 329 10.14 10.29 -4.95
CA ALA A 329 9.81 9.37 -6.03
C ALA A 329 9.88 7.91 -5.55
N PHE A 330 10.91 7.54 -4.79
CA PHE A 330 11.01 6.20 -4.20
C PHE A 330 9.88 5.92 -3.19
N ALA A 331 9.64 6.86 -2.27
CA ALA A 331 8.63 6.75 -1.23
C ALA A 331 7.22 6.53 -1.81
N THR A 332 6.90 7.22 -2.91
CA THR A 332 5.61 7.11 -3.61
C THR A 332 5.55 5.95 -4.62
N GLY A 333 6.63 5.19 -4.78
CA GLY A 333 6.69 4.05 -5.70
C GLY A 333 6.88 4.42 -7.18
N ARG A 334 7.29 5.65 -7.49
CA ARG A 334 7.51 6.21 -8.83
C ARG A 334 9.00 6.39 -9.15
N THR A 335 9.79 5.33 -9.03
CA THR A 335 11.23 5.39 -9.28
C THR A 335 11.53 5.82 -10.73
N GLY A 336 12.26 6.94 -10.90
CA GLY A 336 12.63 7.48 -12.21
C GLY A 336 11.89 8.75 -12.63
N GLU A 337 10.87 9.17 -11.87
CA GLU A 337 10.18 10.44 -12.10
C GLU A 337 11.03 11.62 -11.60
N LEU A 338 11.24 12.62 -12.45
CA LEU A 338 12.07 13.80 -12.14
C LEU A 338 11.23 15.03 -11.79
N SER A 339 9.93 15.04 -12.13
CA SER A 339 9.02 16.11 -11.76
C SER A 339 8.43 15.86 -10.37
N ARG A 340 8.66 16.83 -9.47
CA ARG A 340 8.05 16.84 -8.15
C ARG A 340 6.52 16.94 -8.23
N ASP A 341 6.01 17.67 -9.21
CA ASP A 341 4.57 17.85 -9.40
C ASP A 341 3.92 16.55 -9.88
N ALA A 342 4.59 15.77 -10.75
CA ALA A 342 4.16 14.41 -11.15
C ALA A 342 4.10 13.45 -9.95
N ILE A 343 5.12 13.48 -9.09
CA ILE A 343 5.16 12.67 -7.87
C ILE A 343 3.97 13.00 -6.96
N TYR A 344 3.70 14.29 -6.72
CA TYR A 344 2.59 14.71 -5.86
C TYR A 344 1.22 14.42 -6.47
N TYR A 345 1.07 14.59 -7.78
CA TYR A 345 -0.17 14.27 -8.47
C TYR A 345 -0.52 12.79 -8.29
N HIS A 346 0.44 11.89 -8.53
CA HIS A 346 0.22 10.46 -8.34
C HIS A 346 0.04 10.06 -6.88
N PHE A 347 0.76 10.71 -5.96
CA PHE A 347 0.63 10.45 -4.52
C PHE A 347 -0.79 10.75 -4.03
N PHE A 348 -1.31 11.94 -4.33
CA PHE A 348 -2.64 12.36 -3.88
C PHE A 348 -3.79 11.73 -4.67
N LYS A 349 -3.54 11.25 -5.90
CA LYS A 349 -4.52 10.49 -6.69
C LYS A 349 -4.97 9.18 -6.00
N ILE A 350 -4.14 8.64 -5.10
CA ILE A 350 -4.44 7.43 -4.33
C ILE A 350 -5.04 7.77 -2.96
N SER A 351 -4.86 9.01 -2.48
CA SER A 351 -5.44 9.48 -1.21
C SER A 351 -6.96 9.65 -1.26
N ALA A 352 -7.61 9.62 -0.10
CA ALA A 352 -9.03 9.96 0.01
C ALA A 352 -9.31 11.37 -0.54
N TRP A 353 -10.33 11.47 -1.39
CA TRP A 353 -10.74 12.70 -2.06
C TRP A 353 -11.37 13.70 -1.08
N ASP A 354 -11.00 14.97 -1.22
CA ASP A 354 -11.56 16.14 -0.54
C ASP A 354 -11.57 17.29 -1.55
N LEU A 355 -12.47 18.27 -1.40
CA LEU A 355 -12.60 19.40 -2.30
C LEU A 355 -11.32 20.25 -2.35
N ASP A 356 -10.71 20.53 -1.20
CA ASP A 356 -9.43 21.25 -1.13
C ASP A 356 -8.32 20.47 -1.83
N LEU A 357 -8.33 19.13 -1.69
CA LEU A 357 -7.37 18.27 -2.34
C LEU A 357 -7.58 18.20 -3.85
N GLY A 358 -8.83 18.19 -4.31
CA GLY A 358 -9.15 18.27 -5.72
C GLY A 358 -8.60 19.55 -6.33
N LYS A 359 -8.79 20.72 -5.69
CA LYS A 359 -8.26 22.01 -6.17
C LYS A 359 -6.74 21.93 -6.35
N PHE A 360 -6.05 21.28 -5.42
CA PHE A 360 -4.62 21.04 -5.50
C PHE A 360 -4.23 20.08 -6.64
N LEU A 361 -4.93 18.94 -6.79
CA LEU A 361 -4.71 17.99 -7.88
C LEU A 361 -4.91 18.64 -9.24
N ALA A 362 -5.93 19.49 -9.37
CA ALA A 362 -6.18 20.27 -10.57
C ALA A 362 -5.07 21.30 -10.83
N GLU A 363 -4.60 22.02 -9.81
CA GLU A 363 -3.43 22.90 -9.95
C GLU A 363 -2.18 22.12 -10.43
N LEU A 364 -1.87 20.96 -9.82
CA LEU A 364 -0.74 20.12 -10.22
C LEU A 364 -0.87 19.63 -11.67
N PHE A 365 -2.07 19.24 -12.08
CA PHE A 365 -2.35 18.84 -13.44
C PHE A 365 -2.14 19.98 -14.44
N LEU A 366 -2.68 21.17 -14.15
CA LEU A 366 -2.51 22.34 -15.02
C LEU A 366 -1.02 22.69 -15.20
N ARG A 367 -0.22 22.62 -14.12
CA ARG A 367 1.23 22.86 -14.16
C ARG A 367 1.97 21.88 -15.06
N GLN A 368 1.64 20.59 -14.96
CA GLN A 368 2.26 19.55 -15.80
C GLN A 368 1.96 19.75 -17.28
N ILE A 369 0.73 20.13 -17.65
CA ILE A 369 0.36 20.41 -19.04
C ILE A 369 1.15 21.61 -19.59
N ASN A 370 1.29 22.64 -18.77
CA ASN A 370 1.90 23.91 -19.17
C ASN A 370 3.45 23.86 -19.23
N SER A 371 4.09 22.81 -18.70
CA SER A 371 5.55 22.69 -18.67
C SER A 371 6.11 21.97 -19.92
N PRO A 372 7.03 22.59 -20.69
CA PRO A 372 7.64 21.97 -21.87
C PRO A 372 8.70 20.93 -21.45
N GLY A 373 8.47 19.65 -21.76
CA GLY A 373 9.45 18.59 -21.52
C GLY A 373 8.89 17.19 -21.23
N HIS A 374 7.60 17.06 -20.90
CA HIS A 374 6.94 15.76 -20.66
C HIS A 374 6.26 15.23 -21.93
N SER A 375 7.02 15.22 -23.04
CA SER A 375 6.58 14.68 -24.32
C SER A 375 6.43 13.16 -24.26
N GLY A 376 5.21 12.69 -23.97
CA GLY A 376 4.72 11.39 -24.42
C GLY A 376 4.56 10.27 -23.38
N ARG A 377 5.10 10.37 -22.16
CA ARG A 377 4.96 9.27 -21.16
C ARG A 377 3.98 9.53 -20.00
N ALA A 378 3.81 10.78 -19.56
CA ALA A 378 2.85 11.15 -18.52
C ALA A 378 1.43 11.41 -19.06
N VAL A 379 1.31 11.66 -20.37
CA VAL A 379 0.03 11.96 -21.05
C VAL A 379 -0.89 10.73 -21.13
N GLY A 380 -0.36 9.50 -21.05
CA GLY A 380 -1.17 8.28 -21.03
C GLY A 380 -2.11 8.15 -19.82
N ASP A 381 -1.89 8.94 -18.76
CA ASP A 381 -2.71 8.97 -17.55
C ASP A 381 -3.75 10.12 -17.54
N ALA A 382 -3.88 10.87 -18.64
CA ALA A 382 -4.73 12.06 -18.78
C ALA A 382 -6.24 11.77 -18.65
N LEU A 383 -6.67 10.53 -18.91
CA LEU A 383 -8.03 10.00 -18.74
C LEU A 383 -8.61 10.25 -17.34
N LYS A 384 -7.78 10.19 -16.28
CA LYS A 384 -8.19 10.48 -14.90
C LYS A 384 -8.06 11.96 -14.51
N SER A 385 -7.31 12.76 -15.27
CA SER A 385 -6.87 14.10 -14.87
C SER A 385 -7.85 15.20 -15.26
N PHE A 386 -8.34 15.21 -16.50
CA PHE A 386 -9.47 16.07 -16.87
C PHE A 386 -10.76 15.64 -16.17
N TRP A 387 -10.90 14.35 -15.86
CA TRP A 387 -12.00 13.87 -15.03
C TRP A 387 -11.97 14.45 -13.61
N ASN A 388 -10.78 14.61 -13.01
CA ASN A 388 -10.65 15.29 -11.72
C ASN A 388 -11.10 16.76 -11.80
N LEU A 389 -10.80 17.47 -12.90
CA LEU A 389 -11.33 18.81 -13.16
C LEU A 389 -12.85 18.81 -13.31
N ALA A 390 -13.41 17.85 -14.06
CA ALA A 390 -14.85 17.71 -14.23
C ALA A 390 -15.58 17.43 -12.90
N VAL A 391 -15.00 16.59 -12.03
CA VAL A 391 -15.56 16.24 -10.72
C VAL A 391 -15.51 17.39 -9.72
N LEU A 392 -14.49 18.26 -9.81
CA LEU A 392 -14.27 19.35 -8.86
C LEU A 392 -15.34 20.42 -8.81
N ASP A 393 -16.07 20.60 -9.91
CA ASP A 393 -17.00 21.71 -10.06
C ASP A 393 -18.41 21.21 -10.43
N PHE A 394 -18.57 20.01 -11.01
CA PHE A 394 -19.81 19.70 -11.74
C PHE A 394 -20.45 18.32 -11.51
N VAL A 395 -19.96 17.49 -10.58
CA VAL A 395 -20.58 16.20 -10.23
C VAL A 395 -21.08 16.15 -8.76
N GLY A 396 -20.84 17.20 -7.95
CA GLY A 396 -21.23 17.27 -6.54
C GLY A 396 -22.32 18.31 -6.23
N ASP A 397 -23.48 17.84 -5.73
CA ASP A 397 -24.50 18.53 -4.91
C ASP A 397 -25.01 19.94 -5.29
N GLY A 398 -24.91 20.37 -6.55
CA GLY A 398 -25.70 21.52 -7.06
C GLY A 398 -25.48 22.85 -6.35
N GLN A 399 -24.35 23.02 -5.66
CA GLN A 399 -23.93 24.29 -5.07
C GLN A 399 -23.20 25.13 -6.12
N GLU A 400 -23.32 26.47 -6.02
CA GLU A 400 -22.68 27.45 -6.91
C GLU A 400 -21.17 27.19 -7.12
N PRO A 401 -20.61 27.54 -8.29
CA PRO A 401 -19.20 27.30 -8.61
C PRO A 401 -18.29 27.96 -7.57
N GLN A 402 -17.54 27.13 -6.82
CA GLN A 402 -16.70 27.57 -5.70
C GLN A 402 -15.27 27.95 -6.14
N LEU A 403 -14.96 27.89 -7.43
CA LEU A 403 -13.65 28.19 -7.99
C LEU A 403 -13.50 29.70 -8.23
N HIS A 404 -12.37 30.27 -7.79
CA HIS A 404 -12.06 31.67 -8.03
C HIS A 404 -11.86 31.95 -9.54
N MET A 405 -12.22 33.16 -9.97
CA MET A 405 -12.07 33.60 -11.37
C MET A 405 -10.68 33.35 -11.95
N GLU A 406 -9.62 33.54 -11.16
CA GLU A 406 -8.25 33.26 -11.60
C GLU A 406 -8.02 31.78 -11.97
N PHE A 407 -8.65 30.86 -11.23
CA PHE A 407 -8.57 29.42 -11.50
C PHE A 407 -9.26 29.06 -12.81
N LEU A 408 -10.47 29.58 -13.03
CA LEU A 408 -11.22 29.37 -14.27
C LEU A 408 -10.48 29.92 -15.48
N GLN A 409 -9.86 31.10 -15.35
CA GLN A 409 -9.00 31.68 -16.38
C GLN A 409 -7.77 30.83 -16.70
N GLN A 410 -7.19 30.16 -15.69
CA GLN A 410 -6.07 29.23 -15.88
C GLN A 410 -6.51 27.96 -16.60
N ILE A 411 -7.67 27.38 -16.24
CA ILE A 411 -8.23 26.24 -16.97
C ILE A 411 -8.41 26.60 -18.44
N ILE A 412 -9.07 27.72 -18.74
CA ILE A 412 -9.29 28.18 -20.12
C ILE A 412 -7.95 28.34 -20.84
N ALA A 413 -6.99 29.06 -20.26
CA ALA A 413 -5.70 29.30 -20.90
C ALA A 413 -4.89 28.00 -21.13
N THR A 414 -4.92 27.06 -20.18
CA THR A 414 -4.25 25.75 -20.31
C THR A 414 -4.91 24.88 -21.38
N ILE A 415 -6.24 24.83 -21.45
CA ILE A 415 -6.95 24.08 -22.50
C ILE A 415 -6.56 24.62 -23.89
N ARG A 416 -6.54 25.94 -24.06
CA ARG A 416 -6.14 26.59 -25.31
C ARG A 416 -4.71 26.24 -25.71
N CYS A 417 -3.77 26.30 -24.76
CA CYS A 417 -2.38 25.89 -24.96
C CYS A 417 -2.27 24.41 -25.35
N TYR A 418 -3.02 23.54 -24.66
CA TYR A 418 -3.06 22.10 -24.91
C TYR A 418 -3.57 21.76 -26.31
N CYS A 419 -4.60 22.48 -26.79
CA CYS A 419 -5.12 22.35 -28.16
C CYS A 419 -4.14 22.85 -29.23
N ALA A 420 -3.32 23.86 -28.91
CA ALA A 420 -2.34 24.42 -29.84
C ALA A 420 -1.13 23.50 -30.10
N GLU A 421 -0.77 22.64 -29.15
CA GLU A 421 0.41 21.76 -29.23
C GLU A 421 0.13 20.38 -29.87
N ASP A 422 -1.06 20.14 -30.41
CA ASP A 422 -1.50 18.89 -31.05
C ASP A 422 -1.30 17.63 -30.17
N ARG A 423 -1.47 17.78 -28.84
CA ARG A 423 -1.26 16.71 -27.83
C ARG A 423 -2.54 15.92 -27.46
N ILE A 424 -3.67 16.22 -28.08
CA ILE A 424 -4.98 15.66 -27.73
C ILE A 424 -5.07 14.19 -28.18
N THR A 425 -5.45 13.30 -27.25
CA THR A 425 -5.76 11.90 -27.56
C THR A 425 -7.27 11.62 -27.49
N LEU A 426 -7.74 10.52 -28.10
CA LEU A 426 -9.17 10.17 -28.13
C LEU A 426 -9.75 10.02 -26.72
N PHE A 427 -8.92 9.58 -25.78
CA PHE A 427 -9.29 9.43 -24.38
C PHE A 427 -9.46 10.74 -23.62
N ASP A 428 -8.85 11.83 -24.11
CA ASP A 428 -8.93 13.16 -23.48
C ASP A 428 -10.22 13.89 -23.84
N MET A 429 -10.85 13.52 -24.95
CA MET A 429 -11.98 14.25 -25.54
C MET A 429 -13.20 14.35 -24.63
N ASN A 430 -13.69 13.21 -24.13
CA ASN A 430 -14.93 13.21 -23.36
C ASN A 430 -14.79 14.00 -22.04
N PRO A 431 -13.75 13.78 -21.19
CA PRO A 431 -13.52 14.61 -20.02
C PRO A 431 -13.27 16.10 -20.33
N LEU A 432 -12.53 16.40 -21.40
CA LEU A 432 -12.30 17.79 -21.83
C LEU A 432 -13.60 18.49 -22.21
N MET A 433 -14.45 17.81 -22.98
CA MET A 433 -15.74 18.34 -23.42
C MET A 433 -16.73 18.53 -22.27
N ILE A 434 -16.67 17.69 -21.23
CA ILE A 434 -17.42 17.90 -19.98
C ILE A 434 -17.01 19.22 -19.33
N VAL A 435 -15.70 19.47 -19.17
CA VAL A 435 -15.19 20.73 -18.61
C VAL A 435 -15.62 21.92 -19.47
N CYS A 436 -15.52 21.81 -20.81
CA CYS A 436 -15.95 22.87 -21.72
C CYS A 436 -17.46 23.17 -21.65
N ARG A 437 -18.30 22.12 -21.62
CA ARG A 437 -19.77 22.24 -21.44
C ARG A 437 -20.09 23.11 -20.23
N ASP A 438 -19.43 22.82 -19.13
CA ASP A 438 -19.74 23.47 -17.86
C ASP A 438 -19.18 24.91 -17.81
N LEU A 439 -18.01 25.17 -18.42
CA LEU A 439 -17.49 26.53 -18.64
C LEU A 439 -18.38 27.39 -19.55
N TRP A 440 -19.04 26.78 -20.55
CA TRP A 440 -19.97 27.51 -21.43
C TRP A 440 -21.29 27.84 -20.74
N ARG A 441 -21.69 27.09 -19.71
CA ARG A 441 -22.91 27.30 -18.90
C ARG A 441 -22.70 28.03 -17.59
N HIS A 442 -21.46 28.41 -17.30
CA HIS A 442 -21.10 29.04 -16.04
C HIS A 442 -21.98 30.28 -15.74
N PRO A 443 -22.43 30.54 -14.50
CA PRO A 443 -23.29 31.68 -14.16
C PRO A 443 -22.68 33.06 -14.51
N ASP A 444 -21.36 33.21 -14.38
CA ASP A 444 -20.65 34.46 -14.72
C ASP A 444 -20.52 34.66 -16.24
N PRO A 445 -21.05 35.76 -16.82
CA PRO A 445 -20.96 36.05 -18.25
C PRO A 445 -19.52 36.22 -18.76
N THR A 446 -18.59 36.66 -17.90
CA THR A 446 -17.19 36.87 -18.27
C THR A 446 -16.50 35.55 -18.58
N VAL A 447 -16.75 34.53 -17.77
CA VAL A 447 -16.21 33.17 -17.95
C VAL A 447 -16.75 32.58 -19.25
N ARG A 448 -18.06 32.71 -19.48
CA ARG A 448 -18.72 32.27 -20.71
C ARG A 448 -18.12 32.91 -21.95
N GLN A 449 -17.88 34.22 -21.92
CA GLN A 449 -17.30 34.93 -23.06
C GLN A 449 -15.86 34.49 -23.35
N GLN A 450 -15.07 34.25 -22.30
CA GLN A 450 -13.67 33.81 -22.45
C GLN A 450 -13.55 32.36 -22.90
N SER A 451 -14.43 31.46 -22.43
CA SER A 451 -14.40 30.03 -22.78
C SER A 451 -14.81 29.75 -24.23
N VAL A 452 -15.58 30.65 -24.87
CA VAL A 452 -15.88 30.54 -26.32
C VAL A 452 -14.62 30.61 -27.17
N ALA A 453 -13.56 31.27 -26.71
CA ALA A 453 -12.30 31.33 -27.47
C ALA A 453 -11.60 29.96 -27.62
N ILE A 454 -11.97 28.95 -26.81
CA ILE A 454 -11.48 27.57 -26.96
C ILE A 454 -11.95 26.97 -28.29
N VAL A 455 -13.11 27.40 -28.79
CA VAL A 455 -13.67 26.94 -30.07
C VAL A 455 -12.73 27.25 -31.23
N ASP A 456 -12.11 28.44 -31.23
CA ASP A 456 -11.14 28.83 -32.26
C ASP A 456 -9.94 27.84 -32.29
N ASP A 457 -9.52 27.38 -31.12
CA ASP A 457 -8.40 26.44 -30.99
C ASP A 457 -8.80 25.01 -31.38
N PHE A 458 -10.05 24.59 -31.14
CA PHE A 458 -10.58 23.32 -31.66
C PHE A 458 -10.70 23.33 -33.19
N GLU A 459 -11.20 24.40 -33.80
CA GLU A 459 -11.26 24.55 -35.26
C GLU A 459 -9.85 24.49 -35.87
N ALA A 460 -8.90 25.22 -35.28
CA ALA A 460 -7.52 25.21 -35.73
C ALA A 460 -6.86 23.83 -35.56
N TRP A 461 -7.18 23.11 -34.49
CA TRP A 461 -6.70 21.74 -34.25
C TRP A 461 -7.29 20.75 -35.27
N ILE A 462 -8.60 20.79 -35.53
CA ILE A 462 -9.25 19.96 -36.55
C ILE A 462 -8.62 20.20 -37.92
N ALA A 463 -8.39 21.46 -38.29
CA ALA A 463 -7.79 21.83 -39.57
C ALA A 463 -6.35 21.32 -39.76
N ARG A 464 -5.59 21.12 -38.68
CA ARG A 464 -4.22 20.57 -38.72
C ARG A 464 -4.17 19.03 -38.63
N THR A 465 -5.25 18.40 -38.17
CA THR A 465 -5.29 16.96 -37.87
C THR A 465 -5.55 16.13 -39.13
N ASN A 466 -4.88 14.98 -39.25
CA ASN A 466 -5.05 14.06 -40.39
C ASN A 466 -6.49 13.53 -40.52
N GLU A 467 -6.96 13.28 -41.74
CA GLU A 467 -8.32 12.80 -42.03
C GLU A 467 -8.69 11.49 -41.30
N GLU A 468 -7.72 10.59 -41.10
CA GLU A 468 -7.94 9.30 -40.41
C GLU A 468 -8.27 9.51 -38.92
N LEU A 469 -7.56 10.43 -38.25
CA LEU A 469 -7.84 10.83 -36.87
C LEU A 469 -9.15 11.62 -36.79
N GLN A 470 -9.41 12.52 -37.75
CA GLN A 470 -10.67 13.26 -37.80
C GLN A 470 -11.90 12.34 -37.76
N ARG A 471 -11.86 11.19 -38.46
CA ARG A 471 -12.95 10.20 -38.43
C ARG A 471 -13.19 9.60 -37.05
N GLU A 472 -12.17 9.49 -36.22
CA GLU A 472 -12.30 8.96 -34.85
C GLU A 472 -12.79 10.05 -33.87
N PHE A 473 -12.28 11.27 -34.01
CA PHE A 473 -12.45 12.36 -33.06
C PHE A 473 -13.73 13.19 -33.27
N ILE A 474 -14.10 13.49 -34.52
CA ILE A 474 -15.26 14.36 -34.85
C ILE A 474 -16.57 13.80 -34.30
N PRO A 475 -16.85 12.48 -34.38
CA PRO A 475 -18.05 11.92 -33.77
C PRO A 475 -18.06 12.06 -32.24
N SER A 476 -16.90 11.93 -31.58
CA SER A 476 -16.80 12.14 -30.14
C SER A 476 -17.13 13.58 -29.76
N PHE A 477 -16.65 14.57 -30.51
CA PHE A 477 -17.02 15.98 -30.33
C PHE A 477 -18.52 16.19 -30.50
N ALA A 478 -19.08 15.68 -31.60
CA ALA A 478 -20.50 15.85 -31.90
C ALA A 478 -21.40 15.19 -30.85
N SER A 479 -21.02 14.02 -30.32
CA SER A 479 -21.72 13.37 -29.21
C SER A 479 -21.70 14.22 -27.95
N SER A 480 -20.53 14.73 -27.51
CA SER A 480 -20.46 15.56 -26.30
C SER A 480 -21.15 16.93 -26.48
N VAL A 481 -21.14 17.49 -27.69
CA VAL A 481 -21.92 18.69 -28.03
C VAL A 481 -23.42 18.40 -27.96
N THR A 482 -23.86 17.23 -28.40
CA THR A 482 -25.27 16.80 -28.29
C THR A 482 -25.71 16.72 -26.83
N ASP A 483 -24.89 16.15 -25.94
CA ASP A 483 -25.16 16.14 -24.50
C ASP A 483 -25.27 17.55 -23.92
N THR A 484 -24.42 18.47 -24.41
CA THR A 484 -24.42 19.91 -24.07
C THR A 484 -25.64 20.64 -24.63
N ILE A 485 -26.25 20.17 -25.70
CA ILE A 485 -27.49 20.77 -26.22
C ILE A 485 -28.70 20.19 -25.47
N TYR A 486 -28.67 18.88 -25.20
CA TYR A 486 -29.73 18.18 -24.49
C TYR A 486 -29.98 18.77 -23.10
N SER A 487 -28.91 18.96 -22.32
CA SER A 487 -29.01 19.43 -20.93
C SER A 487 -29.29 20.94 -20.75
N GLU A 488 -29.50 21.68 -21.85
CA GLU A 488 -29.77 23.13 -21.82
C GLU A 488 -31.24 23.42 -21.49
N ASP A 489 -31.49 24.38 -20.59
CA ASP A 489 -32.84 24.84 -20.26
C ASP A 489 -33.45 25.64 -21.41
N GLU A 490 -34.67 25.28 -21.81
CA GLU A 490 -35.41 25.94 -22.88
C GLU A 490 -35.92 27.32 -22.50
N ARG A 491 -36.08 27.61 -21.20
CA ARG A 491 -36.65 28.89 -20.71
C ARG A 491 -35.61 30.00 -20.60
N THR A 492 -34.40 29.66 -20.21
CA THR A 492 -33.27 30.60 -20.05
C THR A 492 -31.98 29.95 -20.55
N PRO A 493 -31.73 29.95 -21.87
CA PRO A 493 -30.47 29.45 -22.39
C PRO A 493 -29.32 30.29 -21.84
N SER A 494 -28.30 29.63 -21.31
CA SER A 494 -27.10 30.23 -20.73
C SER A 494 -25.83 29.80 -21.46
N SER A 495 -25.87 28.70 -22.23
CA SER A 495 -24.71 28.16 -22.92
C SER A 495 -24.15 29.12 -23.98
N ALA A 496 -22.91 29.54 -23.75
CA ALA A 496 -22.15 30.38 -24.66
C ALA A 496 -21.91 29.70 -26.02
N LEU A 497 -21.88 28.36 -26.07
CA LEU A 497 -21.72 27.60 -27.32
C LEU A 497 -22.92 27.83 -28.27
N ILE A 498 -24.14 27.84 -27.74
CA ILE A 498 -25.37 27.99 -28.54
C ILE A 498 -25.62 29.47 -28.87
N LEU A 499 -25.38 30.34 -27.90
CA LEU A 499 -25.71 31.76 -27.99
C LEU A 499 -24.65 32.60 -28.72
N SER A 500 -23.39 32.18 -28.75
CA SER A 500 -22.34 32.87 -29.52
C SER A 500 -22.39 32.51 -31.00
N GLU A 501 -22.05 33.48 -31.86
CA GLU A 501 -21.91 33.25 -33.31
C GLU A 501 -20.83 32.21 -33.61
N LYS A 502 -19.72 32.27 -32.87
CA LYS A 502 -18.61 31.32 -32.99
C LYS A 502 -19.00 29.89 -32.67
N GLY A 503 -19.68 29.66 -31.55
CA GLY A 503 -20.10 28.30 -31.19
C GLY A 503 -21.09 27.71 -32.18
N ARG A 504 -21.97 28.53 -32.79
CA ARG A 504 -22.83 28.08 -33.89
C ARG A 504 -22.06 27.75 -35.17
N ALA A 505 -21.05 28.55 -35.51
CA ALA A 505 -20.17 28.27 -36.64
C ALA A 505 -19.43 26.93 -36.47
N PHE A 506 -18.97 26.63 -35.25
CA PHE A 506 -18.35 25.36 -34.92
C PHE A 506 -19.30 24.17 -35.02
N ILE A 507 -20.54 24.29 -34.52
CA ILE A 507 -21.56 23.24 -34.69
C ILE A 507 -21.82 22.97 -36.19
N LYS A 508 -21.85 24.04 -37.01
CA LYS A 508 -21.99 23.92 -38.46
C LYS A 508 -20.77 23.25 -39.11
N LEU A 509 -19.56 23.55 -38.62
CA LEU A 509 -18.32 22.90 -39.08
C LEU A 509 -18.31 21.40 -38.74
N LEU A 510 -18.76 21.00 -37.54
CA LEU A 510 -18.92 19.59 -37.19
C LEU A 510 -19.95 18.90 -38.11
N ASP A 511 -21.07 19.56 -38.40
CA ASP A 511 -22.10 19.04 -39.30
C ASP A 511 -21.58 18.80 -40.73
N SER A 512 -20.83 19.75 -41.30
CA SER A 512 -20.24 19.60 -42.63
C SER A 512 -19.20 18.48 -42.68
N HIS A 513 -18.39 18.30 -41.62
CA HIS A 513 -17.44 17.20 -41.55
C HIS A 513 -18.13 15.83 -41.41
N LEU A 514 -19.17 15.71 -40.58
CA LEU A 514 -19.97 14.48 -40.46
C LEU A 514 -20.63 14.11 -41.80
N ALA A 515 -21.17 15.11 -42.52
CA ALA A 515 -21.76 14.92 -43.84
C ALA A 515 -20.72 14.50 -44.89
N THR A 516 -19.55 15.17 -44.92
CA THR A 516 -18.46 14.88 -45.87
C THR A 516 -17.89 13.48 -45.67
N GLN A 517 -17.80 13.01 -44.42
CA GLN A 517 -17.26 11.69 -44.08
C GLN A 517 -18.32 10.58 -44.07
N ASN A 518 -19.59 10.92 -44.34
CA ASN A 518 -20.74 10.01 -44.30
C ASN A 518 -20.86 9.24 -42.98
N ILE A 519 -20.60 9.91 -41.85
CA ILE A 519 -20.66 9.32 -40.51
C ILE A 519 -22.03 9.57 -39.90
N ASP A 520 -22.73 8.48 -39.60
CA ASP A 520 -24.00 8.50 -38.88
C ASP A 520 -23.74 8.50 -37.37
N LEU A 521 -23.86 9.67 -36.74
CA LEU A 521 -23.57 9.85 -35.31
C LEU A 521 -24.43 8.93 -34.43
N ASP A 522 -25.69 8.72 -34.82
CA ASP A 522 -26.66 7.92 -34.08
C ASP A 522 -26.31 6.41 -34.09
N LYS A 523 -25.45 5.96 -35.03
CA LYS A 523 -24.90 4.60 -35.09
C LYS A 523 -23.46 4.48 -34.57
N TYR A 524 -22.74 5.59 -34.53
CA TYR A 524 -21.34 5.62 -34.15
C TYR A 524 -21.14 5.53 -32.62
N SER A 525 -22.06 6.10 -31.84
CA SER A 525 -21.93 6.08 -30.38
C SER A 525 -22.22 4.70 -29.79
N LEU A 526 -21.26 4.14 -29.04
CA LEU A 526 -21.46 2.96 -28.18
C LEU A 526 -22.26 3.26 -26.90
N GLN A 527 -22.52 4.54 -26.61
CA GLN A 527 -23.37 5.03 -25.53
C GLN A 527 -24.72 5.49 -26.09
N GLU A 528 -25.83 5.16 -25.42
CA GLU A 528 -27.15 5.73 -25.74
C GLU A 528 -27.07 7.26 -25.69
N VAL A 529 -27.03 7.93 -26.85
CA VAL A 529 -27.05 9.38 -26.93
C VAL A 529 -28.46 9.85 -26.55
N PRO A 530 -28.61 10.84 -25.64
CA PRO A 530 -29.92 11.24 -25.11
C PRO A 530 -30.83 11.94 -26.15
N MET A 531 -30.28 12.31 -27.31
CA MET A 531 -30.95 13.04 -28.38
C MET A 531 -30.24 12.74 -29.71
N SER A 532 -30.98 12.65 -30.81
CA SER A 532 -30.36 12.49 -32.14
C SER A 532 -29.65 13.78 -32.59
N TRP A 533 -28.67 13.66 -33.49
CA TRP A 533 -27.96 14.84 -34.03
C TRP A 533 -28.92 15.84 -34.71
N GLN A 534 -29.95 15.34 -35.41
CA GLN A 534 -30.96 16.17 -36.06
C GLN A 534 -31.82 16.95 -35.05
N GLU A 535 -32.24 16.30 -33.96
CA GLU A 535 -32.98 16.96 -32.88
C GLU A 535 -32.12 18.02 -32.18
N ALA A 536 -30.81 17.76 -32.03
CA ALA A 536 -29.86 18.72 -31.46
C ALA A 536 -29.76 19.98 -32.34
N LYS A 537 -29.61 19.82 -33.66
CA LYS A 537 -29.62 20.97 -34.61
C LYS A 537 -30.93 21.76 -34.53
N ALA A 538 -32.07 21.08 -34.49
CA ALA A 538 -33.37 21.74 -34.33
C ALA A 538 -33.50 22.47 -32.99
N LYS A 539 -32.93 21.95 -31.89
CA LYS A 539 -32.90 22.63 -30.60
C LYS A 539 -31.99 23.86 -30.63
N VAL A 540 -30.83 23.79 -31.27
CA VAL A 540 -29.92 24.96 -31.45
C VAL A 540 -30.63 26.08 -32.20
N LEU A 541 -31.29 25.80 -33.33
CA LEU A 541 -32.03 26.80 -34.11
C LEU A 541 -33.11 27.50 -33.28
N ARG A 542 -33.87 26.71 -32.49
CA ARG A 542 -34.92 27.23 -31.59
C ARG A 542 -34.34 28.13 -30.51
N LEU A 543 -33.23 27.75 -29.88
CA LEU A 543 -32.62 28.50 -28.77
C LEU A 543 -31.83 29.73 -29.24
N SER A 544 -31.22 29.70 -30.42
CA SER A 544 -30.42 30.81 -30.94
C SER A 544 -31.20 31.81 -31.82
N GLY A 545 -32.43 31.47 -32.21
CA GLY A 545 -33.25 32.30 -33.10
C GLY A 545 -32.72 32.43 -34.53
N MET A 546 -31.96 31.44 -35.01
CA MET A 546 -31.38 31.45 -36.36
C MET A 546 -32.38 30.93 -37.41
N PRO A 547 -32.26 31.31 -38.69
CA PRO A 547 -33.11 30.80 -39.76
C PRO A 547 -33.00 29.28 -39.92
N PRO A 548 -34.07 28.58 -40.34
CA PRO A 548 -34.05 27.12 -40.54
C PRO A 548 -32.97 26.66 -41.52
N ASP A 549 -32.64 27.50 -42.50
CA ASP A 549 -31.68 27.22 -43.57
C ASP A 549 -30.21 27.33 -43.12
N PHE A 550 -29.94 27.63 -41.84
CA PHE A 550 -28.58 27.90 -41.35
C PHE A 550 -27.62 26.71 -41.53
N PHE A 551 -28.12 25.47 -41.41
CA PHE A 551 -27.33 24.24 -41.58
C PHE A 551 -27.35 23.69 -43.01
N GLU A 552 -28.09 24.31 -43.94
CA GLU A 552 -28.10 23.88 -45.34
C GLU A 552 -26.83 24.39 -46.05
N GLU A 553 -26.08 23.49 -46.68
CA GLU A 553 -24.93 23.87 -47.52
C GLU A 553 -25.40 24.56 -48.80
N VAL A 554 -24.90 25.76 -49.06
CA VAL A 554 -25.03 26.40 -50.38
C VAL A 554 -24.15 25.63 -51.35
N SER A 555 -24.76 24.76 -52.16
CA SER A 555 -24.11 24.10 -53.29
C SER A 555 -23.56 25.15 -54.27
N PHE A 556 -22.24 25.40 -54.28
CA PHE A 556 -21.63 26.25 -55.30
C PHE A 556 -21.62 25.52 -56.65
N GLY A 557 -22.23 26.19 -57.64
CA GLY A 557 -22.55 25.64 -58.94
C GLY A 557 -21.35 25.20 -59.78
N SER A 558 -21.58 24.11 -60.50
CA SER A 558 -20.81 23.66 -61.66
C SER A 558 -20.75 24.75 -62.74
N HIS A 559 -19.61 25.43 -62.86
CA HIS A 559 -19.22 26.09 -64.11
C HIS A 559 -17.71 25.91 -64.33
N ILE A 560 -17.37 24.80 -64.98
CA ILE A 560 -16.10 24.65 -65.69
C ILE A 560 -16.36 25.16 -67.13
N PRO A 561 -15.70 26.21 -67.63
CA PRO A 561 -15.62 26.45 -69.06
C PRO A 561 -14.51 25.57 -69.64
N ALA A 562 -14.85 24.79 -70.67
CA ALA A 562 -13.91 23.96 -71.42
C ALA A 562 -12.81 24.80 -72.10
N PRO A 563 -11.57 24.29 -72.21
CA PRO A 563 -10.52 24.95 -72.98
C PRO A 563 -10.62 24.58 -74.47
N ASN A 564 -10.58 25.59 -75.33
CA ASN A 564 -10.49 25.46 -76.77
C ASN A 564 -9.11 24.93 -77.20
N ASN A 565 -9.13 23.96 -78.12
CA ASN A 565 -7.98 23.44 -78.87
C ASN A 565 -7.49 24.45 -79.93
N ALA A 566 -6.17 24.62 -80.02
CA ALA A 566 -5.38 24.89 -81.23
C ALA A 566 -3.89 24.72 -80.88
N GLU A 567 -3.31 23.54 -81.08
CA GLU A 567 -2.41 23.19 -82.20
C GLU A 567 -1.08 23.97 -82.26
N GLY A 568 0.02 23.22 -82.08
CA GLY A 568 1.40 23.70 -82.19
C GLY A 568 2.40 22.57 -81.91
N SER A 569 2.66 21.77 -82.95
CA SER A 569 3.50 20.57 -83.07
C SER A 569 4.94 20.59 -82.49
N LEU A 570 5.25 19.53 -81.73
CA LEU A 570 6.38 18.58 -81.84
C LEU A 570 7.72 19.04 -82.45
N VAL A 571 8.82 18.87 -81.69
CA VAL A 571 9.99 18.03 -82.06
C VAL A 571 10.65 17.51 -80.78
N ALA A 572 10.86 16.19 -80.74
CA ALA A 572 11.61 15.43 -79.75
C ALA A 572 13.07 15.22 -80.18
N SER A 573 13.97 15.03 -79.22
CA SER A 573 15.18 14.22 -79.42
C SER A 573 15.71 13.67 -78.10
N ASP A 574 15.77 12.35 -78.07
CA ASP A 574 16.10 11.42 -76.99
C ASP A 574 17.57 11.35 -76.57
N SER A 575 17.77 10.57 -75.49
CA SER A 575 18.90 9.67 -75.18
C SER A 575 20.06 10.29 -74.37
N HIS A 576 20.65 9.66 -73.35
CA HIS A 576 20.92 8.24 -73.10
C HIS A 576 21.07 7.90 -71.59
N THR A 577 20.85 6.62 -71.32
CA THR A 577 21.16 5.82 -70.13
C THR A 577 22.65 5.51 -69.91
N VAL A 578 22.94 5.04 -68.67
CA VAL A 578 24.03 4.16 -68.17
C VAL A 578 25.19 4.86 -67.46
N GLY A 579 25.41 4.44 -66.19
CA GLY A 579 26.61 4.72 -65.40
C GLY A 579 26.33 4.72 -63.91
#